data_AF-A0A2V8NHC7-F1
#
_entry.id   AF-A0A2V8NHC7-F1
#
_cell.length_a   1.000
_cell.length_b   1.000
_cell.length_c   1.000
_cell.angle_alpha   90.00
_cell.angle_beta   90.00
_cell.angle_gamma   90.00
#
_symmetry.space_group_name_H-M   'P 1'
#
loop_
_entity.id
_entity.type
_entity.pdbx_description
1 polymer ?
#
loop_
_entity_poly.entity_id
_entity_poly.type
_entity_poly.pdbx_seq_one_letter_code
_entity_poly.pdbx_strand_id
1 'polypeptide(L)' 'MRTIERYRRVDHNTIQFNLTIDDPKTYTKTWYAEPRLIKLKPGVEIPESFCVASEEEEFARRIREPAARQIGKE' A
#
# COMPACT_ATOMS: atom_id res chain seq x y z
N MET A 1 -18.86 8.61 -1.98
CA MET A 1 -17.93 7.54 -1.58
C MET A 1 -18.52 6.66 -0.49
N ARG A 2 -18.58 5.35 -0.75
CA ARG A 2 -18.83 4.27 0.20
C ARG A 2 -17.77 3.19 -0.01
N THR A 3 -17.13 2.77 1.07
CA THR A 3 -16.15 1.69 1.05
C THR A 3 -16.73 0.48 1.76
N ILE A 4 -16.58 -0.70 1.17
CA ILE A 4 -17.04 -1.97 1.73
C ILE A 4 -15.85 -2.91 1.80
N GLU A 5 -15.50 -3.30 3.02
CA GLU A 5 -14.41 -4.22 3.32
C GLU A 5 -14.99 -5.53 3.83
N ARG A 6 -14.54 -6.65 3.26
CA ARG A 6 -14.93 -7.99 3.72
C ARG A 6 -13.70 -8.83 4.02
N TYR A 7 -13.66 -9.35 5.24
CA TYR A 7 -12.59 -10.19 5.75
C TYR A 7 -13.11 -11.61 5.97
N ARG A 8 -12.41 -12.61 5.45
CA ARG A 8 -12.72 -14.02 5.63
C ARG A 8 -11.46 -14.79 5.96
N ARG A 9 -11.42 -15.48 7.11
CA ARG A 9 -10.36 -16.49 7.35
C ARG A 9 -10.56 -17.66 6.39
N VAL A 10 -9.55 -17.95 5.60
CA VAL A 10 -9.57 -19.11 4.69
C VAL A 10 -8.91 -20.33 5.33
N ASP A 11 -8.02 -20.09 6.28
CA ASP A 11 -7.41 -21.06 7.17
C ASP A 11 -6.95 -20.36 8.47
N HIS A 12 -6.25 -21.07 9.35
CA HIS A 12 -5.76 -20.54 10.63
C HIS A 12 -4.83 -19.32 10.48
N ASN A 13 -4.00 -19.33 9.43
CA ASN A 13 -2.91 -18.38 9.22
C ASN A 13 -3.16 -17.43 8.05
N THR A 14 -4.30 -17.50 7.37
CA THR A 14 -4.55 -16.68 6.17
C THR A 14 -5.93 -16.04 6.20
N ILE A 15 -5.97 -14.73 5.95
CA ILE A 15 -7.19 -13.95 5.75
C ILE A 15 -7.27 -13.52 4.29
N GLN A 16 -8.43 -13.74 3.68
CA GLN A 16 -8.80 -13.12 2.41
C GLN A 16 -9.48 -11.77 2.70
N PHE A 17 -8.96 -10.72 2.09
CA PHE A 17 -9.49 -9.36 2.13
C PHE A 17 -10.04 -8.98 0.75
N ASN A 18 -11.29 -8.55 0.73
CA ASN A 18 -11.95 -8.01 -0.46
C ASN A 18 -12.36 -6.57 -0.19
N LEU A 19 -12.11 -5.69 -1.16
CA LEU A 19 -12.42 -4.27 -1.10
C LEU A 19 -13.29 -3.87 -2.29
N THR A 20 -14.38 -3.16 -1.99
CA THR A 20 -15.23 -2.51 -2.98
C THR A 20 -15.33 -1.03 -2.66
N ILE A 21 -15.09 -0.18 -3.66
CA ILE A 21 -15.23 1.27 -3.55
C ILE A 21 -16.33 1.72 -4.48
N ASP A 22 -17.39 2.27 -3.90
CA ASP A 22 -18.49 2.90 -4.60
C ASP A 22 -18.37 4.42 -4.46
N ASP A 23 -17.70 5.06 -5.42
CA ASP A 23 -17.58 6.51 -5.46
C ASP A 23 -17.82 7.08 -6.86
N PRO A 24 -19.09 7.38 -7.21
CA PRO A 24 -19.46 7.81 -8.57
C PRO A 24 -18.94 9.21 -8.91
N LYS A 25 -18.46 10.00 -7.93
CA LYS A 25 -17.84 11.30 -8.18
C LYS A 25 -16.41 11.15 -8.73
N THR A 26 -15.71 10.09 -8.33
CA THR A 26 -14.30 9.86 -8.68
C THR A 26 -14.14 8.80 -9.78
N TYR A 27 -14.94 7.73 -9.72
CA TYR A 27 -14.86 6.59 -10.63
C TYR A 27 -16.09 6.49 -11.52
N THR A 28 -15.89 6.04 -12.76
CA THR A 28 -16.97 5.82 -13.74
C THR A 28 -17.83 4.58 -13.46
N LYS A 29 -17.38 3.71 -12.55
CA LYS A 29 -18.08 2.52 -12.07
C LYS A 29 -17.58 2.14 -10.68
N THR A 30 -18.34 1.32 -9.96
CA THR A 30 -17.88 0.69 -8.72
C THR A 30 -16.56 -0.05 -8.98
N TRP A 31 -15.57 0.25 -8.16
CA TRP A 31 -14.26 -0.37 -8.26
C TRP A 31 -14.18 -1.58 -7.33
N TYR A 32 -13.71 -2.70 -7.86
CA TYR A 32 -13.48 -3.93 -7.14
C TYR A 32 -11.98 -4.20 -7.14
N ALA A 33 -11.38 -4.25 -5.96
CA ALA A 33 -9.99 -4.66 -5.84
C ALA A 33 -9.86 -6.17 -6.05
N GLU A 34 -8.72 -6.59 -6.58
CA GLU A 34 -8.36 -8.01 -6.58
C GLU A 34 -8.31 -8.54 -5.14
N PRO A 35 -8.89 -9.72 -4.87
CA PRO A 35 -8.82 -10.35 -3.55
C PRO A 35 -7.38 -10.50 -3.06
N ARG A 36 -7.12 -10.03 -1.83
CA ARG A 36 -5.79 -10.11 -1.21
C ARG A 36 -5.77 -11.24 -0.20
N LEU A 37 -4.80 -12.14 -0.32
CA LEU A 37 -4.49 -13.12 0.73
C LEU A 37 -3.39 -12.57 1.63
N ILE A 38 -3.75 -12.27 2.87
CA ILE A 38 -2.85 -11.79 3.90
C ILE A 38 -2.50 -12.98 4.79
N LYS A 39 -1.21 -13.33 4.80
CA LYS A 39 -0.69 -14.44 5.63
C LYS A 39 -0.17 -13.89 6.96
N LEU A 40 -0.43 -14.62 8.03
CA LEU A 40 0.17 -14.41 9.34
C LEU A 40 1.69 -14.55 9.22
N LYS A 41 2.42 -13.55 9.71
CA LYS A 41 3.87 -13.54 9.76
C LYS A 41 4.31 -13.44 11.22
N PRO A 42 4.62 -14.58 11.89
CA PRO A 42 5.06 -14.56 13.28
C PRO A 42 6.32 -13.71 13.46
N GLY A 43 6.37 -12.93 14.54
CA GLY A 43 7.52 -12.06 14.86
C GLY A 43 7.62 -10.80 13.99
N VAL A 44 6.63 -10.52 13.14
CA VAL A 44 6.55 -9.28 12.35
C VAL A 44 5.47 -8.39 12.94
N GLU A 45 5.85 -7.19 13.36
CA GLU A 45 4.92 -6.14 13.75
C GLU A 45 4.52 -5.28 12.54
N ILE A 46 3.37 -4.61 12.64
CA ILE A 46 2.98 -3.60 11.65
C ILE A 46 3.92 -2.40 11.84
N PRO A 47 4.77 -2.06 10.84
CA PRO A 47 5.66 -0.92 10.98
C PRO A 47 4.84 0.37 11.03
N GLU A 48 5.12 1.23 11.99
CA GLU A 48 4.64 2.60 11.99
C GLU A 48 5.49 3.41 11.01
N SER A 49 4.87 3.99 9.99
CA SER A 49 5.52 4.96 9.12
C SER A 49 5.23 6.35 9.66
N PHE A 50 6.19 6.95 10.35
CA PHE A 50 6.07 8.33 10.80
C PHE A 50 6.34 9.28 9.62
N CYS A 51 5.54 10.34 9.51
CA CYS A 51 5.87 11.46 8.61
C CYS A 51 6.92 12.35 9.30
N VAL A 52 8.19 11.93 9.27
CA VAL A 52 9.30 12.68 9.83
C VAL A 52 10.05 13.37 8.69
N ALA A 53 9.98 14.70 8.65
CA ALA A 53 10.58 15.48 7.57
C ALA A 53 12.09 15.23 7.41
N SER A 54 12.81 15.06 8.51
CA SER A 54 14.26 14.78 8.46
C SER A 54 14.59 13.39 7.90
N GLU A 55 13.75 12.38 8.15
CA GLU A 55 13.94 11.03 7.59
C GLU A 55 13.63 11.02 6.09
N GLU A 56 12.58 11.72 5.66
CA GLU A 56 12.28 11.91 4.24
C GLU A 56 13.40 12.68 3.52
N GLU A 57 13.95 13.72 4.14
CA GLU A 57 15.09 14.45 3.57
C GLU A 57 16.33 13.55 3.46
N GLU A 58 16.59 12.71 4.46
CA GLU A 58 17.68 11.74 4.41
C GLU A 58 17.47 10.69 3.31
N PHE A 59 16.26 10.13 3.20
CA PHE A 59 15.88 9.20 2.16
C PHE A 59 16.00 9.82 0.76
N ALA A 60 15.53 11.07 0.61
CA ALA A 60 15.62 11.81 -0.64
C ALA A 60 17.08 11.94 -1.11
N ARG A 61 17.96 12.42 -0.22
CA ARG A 61 19.38 12.60 -0.53
C ARG A 61 20.10 11.29 -0.83
N ARG A 62 19.80 10.22 -0.06
CA ARG A 62 20.52 8.93 -0.16
C ARG A 62 20.04 8.06 -1.31
N ILE A 63 18.74 8.08 -1.62
CA ILE A 63 18.10 7.11 -2.51
C ILE A 63 17.47 7.81 -3.72
N ARG A 64 16.53 8.72 -3.48
CA ARG A 64 15.67 9.28 -4.53
C ARG A 64 16.44 10.14 -5.53
N GLU A 65 17.26 11.07 -5.07
CA GLU A 65 18.03 11.98 -5.94
C GLU A 65 19.08 11.24 -6.77
N PRO A 66 19.92 10.34 -6.20
CA PRO A 66 20.84 9.53 -7.00
C PRO A 66 20.12 8.66 -8.05
N ALA A 67 18.99 8.04 -7.68
CA ALA A 67 18.22 7.21 -8.61
C ALA A 67 17.57 8.01 -9.74
N ALA A 68 17.25 9.29 -9.50
CA ALA A 68 16.67 10.19 -10.50
C ALA A 68 17.72 10.80 -11.45
N ARG A 69 19.02 10.75 -11.12
CA ARG A 69 20.08 11.22 -12.03
C ARG A 69 20.14 10.29 -13.24
N GLN A 70 19.82 10.81 -14.43
CA GLN A 70 20.06 10.07 -15.66
C GLN A 70 21.56 9.87 -15.85
N ILE A 71 21.97 8.62 -16.06
CA ILE A 71 23.33 8.29 -16.44
C ILE A 71 23.49 8.66 -17.92
N GLY A 72 24.25 9.71 -18.21
CA GLY A 72 24.77 10.03 -19.54
C GLY A 72 23.82 10.79 -20.47
N LYS A 73 23.91 12.12 -20.44
CA LYS A 73 23.67 12.98 -21.63
C LYS A 73 24.76 14.06 -21.65
N GLU A 74 25.94 13.66 -22.12
CA GLU A 74 26.83 14.55 -22.88
C GLU A 74 26.59 14.28 -24.37
#